data_AF-A0A8J1ZVQ5-F1
#
_entry.id   AF-A0A8J1ZVQ5-F1
#
_cell.length_a   1.000
_cell.length_b   1.000
_cell.length_c   1.000
_cell.angle_alpha   90.00
_cell.angle_beta   90.00
_cell.angle_gamma   90.00
#
_symmetry.space_group_name_H-M   'P 1'
#
loop_
_entity.id
_entity.type
_entity.pdbx_description
1 polymer ?
#
loop_
_entity_poly.entity_id
_entity_poly.type
_entity_poly.pdbx_seq_one_letter_code
_entity_poly.pdbx_strand_id
1 'polypeptide(L)'
;MSCFVGCFDAFREVFNPASIKGKDVHASYYLNVLQPKKPIRVAITGVAGQIGYALLPMIANGDMFGPDQEVIIQGVDLNIDAVRENLKGIQMELDDGYYPLLKQVIFTTDPNVAFQDADVAILLGAFPRKQGMERKDLMEKNISIFKTMGTAIEKNASKDIKVLVVGNPANTNCLVCSQFAPSIPKKNFSALTRLDHNRARGQIALKAGVQLNEVSNVCIWGNHSSTQYPDVCHGTIGGKPIESVLAKEKNWLKSEFISMIQTRGAAIINARKASSALSAARGITNHMHDWICGTSTPGEYVSMAVFTDGTDGYGVDKGLIYSFPVTCKGNGEWEIVKGLPIDDFSRQKMKATEQELAEERTLARVEEFLQPVGSKSGRMNMNV
;
A
#
# COMPACT_ATOMS: atom_id res chain seq x y z
N MET A 1 44.73 38.82 -13.76
CA MET A 1 43.44 38.22 -13.34
C MET A 1 43.12 37.06 -14.28
N SER A 2 44.01 36.05 -14.30
CA SER A 2 44.16 35.06 -15.37
C SER A 2 44.21 33.63 -14.81
N CYS A 3 43.28 33.27 -13.93
CA CYS A 3 43.27 31.94 -13.29
C CYS A 3 41.88 31.37 -12.97
N PHE A 4 40.79 31.87 -13.57
CA PHE A 4 39.43 31.43 -13.21
C PHE A 4 38.58 30.89 -14.38
N VAL A 5 39.17 30.65 -15.55
CA VAL A 5 38.42 30.12 -16.72
C VAL A 5 38.79 28.67 -17.06
N GLY A 6 39.79 28.07 -16.38
CA GLY A 6 40.33 26.76 -16.76
C GLY A 6 39.62 25.52 -16.19
N CYS A 7 38.60 25.66 -15.34
CA CYS A 7 38.02 24.50 -14.64
C CYS A 7 36.70 23.98 -15.22
N PHE A 8 36.07 24.71 -16.16
CA PHE A 8 34.80 24.31 -16.76
C PHE A 8 34.93 23.51 -18.07
N ASP A 9 36.08 23.57 -18.75
CA ASP A 9 36.25 22.90 -20.04
C ASP A 9 36.75 21.45 -19.93
N ALA A 10 37.32 21.04 -18.79
CA ALA A 10 37.84 19.68 -18.60
C ALA A 10 36.75 18.60 -18.39
N PHE A 11 35.51 18.99 -18.09
CA PHE A 11 34.40 18.05 -17.90
C PHE A 11 33.61 17.75 -19.18
N ARG A 12 33.93 18.41 -20.29
CA ARG A 12 33.13 18.36 -21.51
C ARG A 12 33.47 17.17 -22.43
N GLU A 13 34.63 16.54 -22.26
CA GLU A 13 35.11 15.49 -23.16
C GLU A 13 34.88 14.05 -22.67
N VAL A 14 34.41 13.83 -21.44
CA VAL A 14 34.36 12.47 -20.87
C VAL A 14 32.98 11.77 -21.04
N PHE A 15 31.91 12.50 -21.35
CA PHE A 15 30.54 11.92 -21.39
C PHE A 15 29.66 12.43 -22.53
N ASN A 16 30.09 12.37 -23.80
CA ASN A 16 29.11 12.52 -24.88
C ASN A 16 29.52 11.85 -26.21
N PRO A 17 28.93 10.69 -26.59
CA PRO A 17 28.76 10.37 -27.98
C PRO A 17 27.45 11.00 -28.50
N ALA A 18 27.58 11.73 -29.61
CA ALA A 18 26.53 12.34 -30.43
C ALA A 18 26.10 13.79 -30.08
N SER A 19 26.32 14.65 -31.08
CA SER A 19 25.98 16.07 -31.11
C SER A 19 24.47 16.32 -30.95
N ILE A 20 24.07 16.88 -29.80
CA ILE A 20 22.80 17.60 -29.70
C ILE A 20 23.12 19.08 -29.92
N LYS A 21 22.66 19.63 -31.05
CA LYS A 21 22.80 21.06 -31.40
C LYS A 21 22.20 21.92 -30.27
N GLY A 22 22.97 22.88 -29.79
CA GLY A 22 22.78 23.66 -28.55
C GLY A 22 21.57 24.61 -28.46
N LYS A 23 20.38 24.21 -28.92
CA LYS A 23 19.12 24.90 -28.61
C LYS A 23 18.17 24.07 -27.73
N ASP A 24 18.42 22.77 -27.55
CA ASP A 24 17.46 21.85 -26.91
C ASP A 24 17.77 21.51 -25.44
N VAL A 25 19.02 21.65 -25.01
CA VAL A 25 19.45 21.29 -23.64
C VAL A 25 18.91 22.27 -22.60
N HIS A 26 18.66 23.52 -22.99
CA HIS A 26 18.03 24.51 -22.11
C HIS A 26 16.50 24.35 -22.07
N ALA A 27 15.83 24.02 -23.18
CA ALA A 27 14.38 23.82 -23.14
C ALA A 27 13.98 22.64 -22.23
N SER A 28 14.71 21.51 -22.30
CA SER A 28 14.45 20.35 -21.44
C SER A 28 14.79 20.61 -19.97
N TYR A 29 15.86 21.37 -19.69
CA TYR A 29 16.19 21.82 -18.33
C TYR A 29 15.09 22.73 -17.77
N TYR A 30 14.62 23.72 -18.54
CA TYR A 30 13.57 24.64 -18.09
C TYR A 30 12.19 23.95 -17.96
N LEU A 31 11.86 22.99 -18.84
CA LEU A 31 10.60 22.25 -18.76
C LEU A 31 10.57 21.25 -17.60
N ASN A 32 11.71 20.60 -17.28
CA ASN A 32 11.77 19.61 -16.20
C ASN A 32 12.12 20.20 -14.82
N VAL A 33 12.78 21.37 -14.75
CA VAL A 33 13.23 21.97 -13.48
C VAL A 33 12.33 23.12 -13.02
N LEU A 34 11.58 23.79 -13.91
CA LEU A 34 10.78 24.99 -13.56
C LEU A 34 9.27 24.79 -13.61
N GLN A 35 8.77 23.61 -13.97
CA GLN A 35 7.35 23.29 -13.78
C GLN A 35 7.18 22.57 -12.44
N PRO A 36 6.71 23.25 -11.38
CA PRO A 36 6.45 22.58 -10.12
C PRO A 36 5.43 21.46 -10.35
N LYS A 37 5.77 20.24 -9.89
CA LYS A 37 4.82 19.13 -9.88
C LYS A 37 3.58 19.56 -9.12
N LYS A 38 2.39 19.24 -9.63
CA LYS A 38 1.15 19.48 -8.90
C LYS A 38 1.24 18.75 -7.54
N PRO A 39 0.89 19.41 -6.42
CA PRO A 39 0.86 18.73 -5.13
C PRO A 39 -0.07 17.51 -5.15
N ILE A 40 0.38 16.38 -4.61
CA ILE A 40 -0.44 15.18 -4.46
C ILE A 40 -1.37 15.36 -3.27
N ARG A 41 -2.67 15.14 -3.47
CA ARG A 41 -3.67 15.15 -2.40
C ARG A 41 -3.81 13.78 -1.76
N VAL A 42 -3.45 13.68 -0.48
CA VAL A 42 -3.41 12.42 0.27
C VAL A 42 -4.51 12.41 1.33
N ALA A 43 -5.57 11.65 1.06
CA ALA A 43 -6.64 11.40 2.02
C ALA A 43 -6.23 10.30 3.02
N ILE A 44 -6.40 10.54 4.32
CA ILE A 44 -6.05 9.57 5.38
C ILE A 44 -7.22 9.42 6.34
N THR A 45 -7.76 8.20 6.52
CA THR A 45 -8.81 7.93 7.52
C THR A 45 -8.20 7.46 8.84
N GLY A 46 -8.86 7.70 9.97
CA GLY A 46 -8.33 7.31 11.28
C GLY A 46 -7.01 8.00 11.61
N VAL A 47 -6.82 9.22 11.07
CA VAL A 47 -5.55 9.94 11.08
C VAL A 47 -5.09 10.33 12.49
N ALA A 48 -6.02 10.48 13.44
CA ALA A 48 -5.69 10.79 14.84
C ALA A 48 -5.19 9.55 15.60
N GLY A 49 -5.25 8.36 15.01
CA GLY A 49 -4.72 7.13 15.57
C GLY A 49 -3.20 7.04 15.52
N GLN A 50 -2.65 6.07 16.27
CA GLN A 50 -1.19 5.87 16.39
C GLN A 50 -0.47 5.61 15.06
N ILE A 51 -1.12 4.93 14.11
CA ILE A 51 -0.54 4.72 12.77
C ILE A 51 -0.52 6.04 12.00
N GLY A 52 -1.61 6.81 12.04
CA GLY A 52 -1.68 8.13 11.41
C GLY A 52 -0.59 9.05 11.94
N TYR A 53 -0.48 9.16 13.27
CA TYR A 53 0.57 9.93 13.93
C TYR A 53 1.99 9.56 13.48
N ALA A 54 2.30 8.27 13.34
CA ALA A 54 3.60 7.82 12.85
C ALA A 54 3.81 8.01 11.33
N LEU A 55 2.72 8.09 10.55
CA LEU A 55 2.72 8.15 9.10
C LEU A 55 2.87 9.58 8.56
N LEU A 56 2.17 10.54 9.19
CA LEU A 56 2.15 11.95 8.79
C LEU A 56 3.55 12.55 8.52
N PRO A 57 4.55 12.42 9.42
CA PRO A 57 5.88 12.96 9.16
C PRO A 57 6.59 12.27 7.99
N MET A 58 6.34 10.98 7.74
CA MET A 58 6.92 10.27 6.57
C MET A 58 6.35 10.80 5.25
N ILE A 59 5.07 11.16 5.24
CA ILE A 59 4.44 11.78 4.06
C ILE A 59 4.97 13.21 3.88
N ALA A 60 4.94 14.00 4.95
CA ALA A 60 5.32 15.41 4.93
C ALA A 60 6.82 15.63 4.60
N ASN A 61 7.68 14.68 4.95
CA ASN A 61 9.12 14.70 4.66
C ASN A 61 9.48 14.20 3.24
N GLY A 62 8.51 13.64 2.50
CA GLY A 62 8.74 13.14 1.14
C GLY A 62 9.17 11.67 1.04
N ASP A 63 9.27 10.93 2.15
CA ASP A 63 9.63 9.50 2.13
C ASP A 63 8.67 8.65 1.27
N MET A 64 7.42 9.10 1.11
CA MET A 64 6.39 8.37 0.37
C MET A 64 6.38 8.65 -1.13
N PHE A 65 6.70 9.87 -1.58
CA PHE A 65 6.51 10.30 -2.97
C PHE A 65 7.77 10.86 -3.65
N GLY A 66 8.87 10.94 -2.91
CA GLY A 66 10.13 11.50 -3.37
C GLY A 66 10.41 12.89 -2.81
N PRO A 67 11.68 13.33 -2.89
CA PRO A 67 12.17 14.53 -2.21
C PRO A 67 11.71 15.85 -2.84
N ASP A 68 11.07 15.80 -4.01
CA ASP A 68 10.65 16.97 -4.79
C ASP A 68 9.13 17.03 -5.02
N GLN A 69 8.38 16.11 -4.41
CA GLN A 69 6.93 16.02 -4.58
C GLN A 69 6.21 16.72 -3.41
N GLU A 70 5.59 17.84 -3.72
CA GLU A 70 4.74 18.57 -2.77
C GLU A 70 3.47 17.77 -2.47
N VAL A 71 2.93 17.92 -1.26
CA VAL A 71 1.77 17.17 -0.77
C VAL A 71 0.76 18.05 -0.04
N ILE A 72 -0.50 17.65 -0.12
CA ILE A 72 -1.60 18.16 0.70
C ILE A 72 -2.16 16.97 1.48
N ILE A 73 -2.20 17.07 2.81
CA ILE A 73 -2.74 16.01 3.67
C ILE A 73 -4.18 16.34 4.03
N GLN A 74 -5.09 15.42 3.71
CA GLN A 74 -6.53 15.51 4.00
C GLN A 74 -6.93 14.40 4.98
N GLY A 75 -6.87 14.69 6.27
CA GLY A 75 -7.14 13.72 7.33
C GLY A 75 -8.61 13.73 7.79
N VAL A 76 -9.22 12.55 7.89
CA VAL A 76 -10.56 12.38 8.47
C VAL A 76 -10.55 11.39 9.63
N ASP A 77 -11.30 11.74 10.68
CA ASP A 77 -11.50 10.86 11.82
C ASP A 77 -12.90 11.05 12.43
N LEU A 78 -13.20 10.31 13.51
CA LEU A 78 -14.51 10.28 14.15
C LEU A 78 -14.94 11.67 14.67
N ASN A 79 -16.23 11.97 14.53
CA ASN A 79 -16.83 13.21 15.00
C ASN A 79 -17.12 13.21 16.51
N ILE A 80 -16.07 13.08 17.34
CA ILE A 80 -16.15 13.12 18.81
C ILE A 80 -15.15 14.13 19.37
N ASP A 81 -15.48 14.78 20.50
CA ASP A 81 -14.69 15.88 21.07
C ASP A 81 -13.21 15.54 21.28
N ALA A 82 -12.93 14.39 21.90
CA ALA A 82 -11.57 13.95 22.17
C ALA A 82 -10.74 13.78 20.88
N VAL A 83 -11.37 13.32 19.79
CA VAL A 83 -10.69 13.16 18.48
C VAL A 83 -10.48 14.51 17.82
N ARG A 84 -11.47 15.40 17.86
CA ARG A 84 -11.32 16.77 17.34
C ARG A 84 -10.20 17.52 18.05
N GLU A 85 -10.08 17.37 19.36
CA GLU A 85 -8.99 17.98 20.12
C GLU A 85 -7.63 17.37 19.78
N ASN A 86 -7.56 16.04 19.64
CA ASN A 86 -6.34 15.37 19.19
C ASN A 86 -5.90 15.83 17.79
N LEU A 87 -6.84 15.98 16.84
CA LEU A 87 -6.54 16.50 15.51
C LEU A 87 -5.95 17.92 15.56
N LYS A 88 -6.42 18.79 16.45
CA LYS A 88 -5.81 20.12 16.66
C LYS A 88 -4.36 19.99 17.16
N GLY A 89 -4.10 19.10 18.12
CA GLY A 89 -2.75 18.85 18.61
C GLY A 89 -1.81 18.37 17.50
N ILE A 90 -2.27 17.41 16.69
CA ILE A 90 -1.50 16.92 15.53
C ILE A 90 -1.25 18.02 14.50
N GLN A 91 -2.22 18.92 14.28
CA GLN A 91 -2.03 20.08 13.40
C GLN A 91 -0.89 20.98 13.93
N MET A 92 -0.90 21.30 15.22
CA MET A 92 0.16 22.11 15.84
C MET A 92 1.54 21.46 15.66
N GLU A 93 1.65 20.14 15.86
CA GLU A 93 2.93 19.43 15.66
C GLU A 93 3.40 19.43 14.20
N LEU A 94 2.48 19.39 13.24
CA LEU A 94 2.83 19.51 11.82
C LEU A 94 3.27 20.92 11.44
N ASP A 95 2.64 21.95 12.01
CA ASP A 95 3.02 23.35 11.83
C ASP A 95 4.41 23.63 12.43
N ASP A 96 4.69 23.08 13.62
CA ASP A 96 5.98 23.19 14.32
C ASP A 96 7.09 22.37 13.65
N GLY A 97 6.74 21.34 12.89
CA GLY A 97 7.67 20.36 12.33
C GLY A 97 8.49 20.84 11.12
N TYR A 98 8.20 22.02 10.56
CA TYR A 98 8.88 22.60 9.39
C TYR A 98 9.07 21.60 8.22
N TYR A 99 7.97 21.22 7.57
CA TYR A 99 7.97 20.30 6.43
C TYR A 99 7.81 21.06 5.09
N PRO A 100 8.88 21.34 4.31
CA PRO A 100 8.78 22.21 3.12
C PRO A 100 7.90 21.65 1.98
N LEU A 101 7.73 20.33 1.94
CA LEU A 101 6.88 19.64 0.96
C LEU A 101 5.40 19.66 1.36
N LEU A 102 5.07 19.88 2.64
CA LEU A 102 3.69 19.91 3.12
C LEU A 102 3.08 21.29 2.87
N LYS A 103 2.20 21.37 1.87
CA LYS A 103 1.60 22.66 1.46
C LYS A 103 0.35 23.02 2.22
N GLN A 104 -0.40 22.02 2.65
CA GLN A 104 -1.64 22.21 3.35
C GLN A 104 -2.00 20.96 4.14
N VAL A 105 -2.59 21.18 5.32
CA VAL A 105 -3.25 20.14 6.11
C VAL A 105 -4.71 20.51 6.24
N ILE A 106 -5.59 19.54 6.01
CA ILE A 106 -7.04 19.67 6.16
C ILE A 106 -7.50 18.53 7.05
N PHE A 107 -7.76 18.82 8.32
CA PHE A 107 -8.39 17.86 9.23
C PHE A 107 -9.88 18.11 9.37
N THR A 108 -10.66 17.04 9.24
CA THR A 108 -12.12 17.09 9.21
C THR A 108 -12.72 15.84 9.85
N THR A 109 -14.02 15.87 10.07
CA THR A 109 -14.82 14.70 10.48
C THR A 109 -15.83 14.30 9.40
N ASP A 110 -15.84 14.98 8.26
CA ASP A 110 -16.64 14.64 7.07
C ASP A 110 -15.76 13.97 6.00
N PRO A 111 -16.03 12.69 5.68
CA PRO A 111 -15.33 11.98 4.61
C PRO A 111 -15.39 12.69 3.25
N ASN A 112 -16.48 13.39 2.91
CA ASN A 112 -16.59 14.07 1.62
C ASN A 112 -15.53 15.17 1.46
N VAL A 113 -15.26 15.92 2.54
CA VAL A 113 -14.21 16.94 2.57
C VAL A 113 -12.83 16.31 2.45
N ALA A 114 -12.58 15.19 3.13
CA ALA A 114 -11.27 14.55 3.08
C ALA A 114 -10.96 13.89 1.73
N PHE A 115 -11.96 13.34 1.04
CA PHE A 115 -11.76 12.72 -0.27
C PHE A 115 -11.87 13.69 -1.46
N GLN A 116 -12.17 14.97 -1.21
CA GLN A 116 -12.25 15.99 -2.27
C GLN A 116 -10.94 16.08 -3.05
N ASP A 117 -11.01 15.74 -4.35
CA ASP A 117 -9.92 15.73 -5.32
C ASP A 117 -8.72 14.87 -4.90
N ALA A 118 -8.91 13.88 -4.02
CA ALA A 118 -7.82 13.04 -3.52
C ALA A 118 -7.20 12.20 -4.67
N ASP A 119 -5.87 12.21 -4.75
CA ASP A 119 -5.07 11.42 -5.69
C ASP A 119 -4.63 10.08 -5.05
N VAL A 120 -4.50 10.07 -3.72
CA VAL A 120 -4.19 8.90 -2.91
C VAL A 120 -5.13 8.84 -1.71
N ALA A 121 -5.60 7.64 -1.36
CA ALA A 121 -6.33 7.38 -0.12
C ALA A 121 -5.66 6.26 0.69
N ILE A 122 -5.42 6.53 1.98
CA ILE A 122 -4.89 5.57 2.93
C ILE A 122 -5.94 5.34 4.02
N LEU A 123 -6.62 4.20 3.96
CA LEU A 123 -7.75 3.88 4.82
C LEU A 123 -7.28 3.12 6.08
N LEU A 124 -6.90 3.84 7.14
CA LEU A 124 -6.46 3.26 8.42
C LEU A 124 -7.62 2.92 9.34
N GLY A 125 -8.65 3.75 9.33
CA GLY A 125 -9.81 3.65 10.22
C GLY A 125 -10.66 2.42 9.92
N ALA A 126 -10.74 1.49 10.88
CA ALA A 126 -11.63 0.34 10.87
C ALA A 126 -12.16 0.08 12.30
N PHE A 127 -13.27 -0.64 12.41
CA PHE A 127 -13.80 -1.02 13.71
C PHE A 127 -12.92 -2.14 14.30
N PRO A 128 -12.27 -1.93 15.46
CA PRO A 128 -11.43 -2.95 16.07
C PRO A 128 -12.28 -4.07 16.67
N ARG A 129 -11.77 -5.31 16.60
CA ARG A 129 -12.40 -6.44 17.28
C ARG A 129 -12.38 -6.22 18.79
N LYS A 130 -13.57 -6.26 19.42
CA LYS A 130 -13.70 -6.23 20.88
C LYS A 130 -13.76 -7.65 21.46
N GLN A 131 -13.38 -7.79 22.72
CA GLN A 131 -13.53 -9.05 23.45
C GLN A 131 -14.99 -9.49 23.44
N GLY A 132 -15.25 -10.77 23.14
CA GLY A 132 -16.61 -11.34 23.04
C GLY A 132 -17.39 -10.97 21.78
N MET A 133 -16.80 -10.24 20.84
CA MET A 133 -17.45 -9.90 19.56
C MET A 133 -17.37 -11.06 18.57
N GLU A 134 -18.52 -11.42 18.00
CA GLU A 134 -18.64 -12.40 16.92
C GLU A 134 -18.00 -11.89 15.62
N ARG A 135 -17.47 -12.81 14.80
CA ARG A 135 -16.82 -12.47 13.52
C ARG A 135 -17.79 -11.74 12.58
N LYS A 136 -19.06 -12.15 12.58
CA LYS A 136 -20.13 -11.55 11.76
C LYS A 136 -20.40 -10.09 12.14
N ASP A 137 -20.54 -9.79 13.42
CA ASP A 137 -20.79 -8.42 13.91
C ASP A 137 -19.64 -7.47 13.56
N LEU A 138 -18.40 -7.95 13.70
CA LEU A 138 -17.21 -7.21 13.30
C LEU A 138 -17.23 -6.91 11.79
N MET A 139 -17.62 -7.89 10.98
CA MET A 139 -17.71 -7.75 9.54
C MET A 139 -18.77 -6.72 9.15
N GLU A 140 -19.98 -6.80 9.71
CA GLU A 140 -21.08 -5.87 9.42
C GLU A 140 -20.71 -4.41 9.74
N LYS A 141 -20.04 -4.17 10.87
CA LYS A 141 -19.57 -2.82 11.23
C LYS A 141 -18.55 -2.28 10.24
N ASN A 142 -17.58 -3.11 9.85
CA ASN A 142 -16.57 -2.69 8.88
C ASN A 142 -17.16 -2.51 7.48
N ILE A 143 -18.11 -3.33 7.05
CA ILE A 143 -18.83 -3.11 5.78
C ILE A 143 -19.44 -1.72 5.73
N SER A 144 -20.13 -1.29 6.80
CA SER A 144 -20.75 0.03 6.87
C SER A 144 -19.72 1.16 6.73
N ILE A 145 -18.56 1.02 7.40
CA ILE A 145 -17.45 1.98 7.31
C ILE A 145 -16.92 2.04 5.87
N PHE A 146 -16.55 0.90 5.28
CA PHE A 146 -15.92 0.87 3.95
C PHE A 146 -16.91 1.14 2.81
N LYS A 147 -18.21 0.93 3.01
CA LYS A 147 -19.27 1.46 2.14
C LYS A 147 -19.28 2.98 2.13
N THR A 148 -19.19 3.60 3.31
CA THR A 148 -19.13 5.06 3.44
C THR A 148 -17.89 5.62 2.77
N MET A 149 -16.72 5.00 2.99
CA MET A 149 -15.46 5.42 2.35
C MET A 149 -15.51 5.25 0.84
N GLY A 150 -15.96 4.10 0.33
CA GLY A 150 -16.09 3.85 -1.11
C GLY A 150 -17.05 4.85 -1.78
N THR A 151 -18.20 5.14 -1.15
CA THR A 151 -19.16 6.12 -1.67
C THR A 151 -18.57 7.53 -1.72
N ALA A 152 -17.80 7.92 -0.69
CA ALA A 152 -17.16 9.23 -0.65
C ALA A 152 -16.03 9.35 -1.69
N ILE A 153 -15.26 8.27 -1.91
CA ILE A 153 -14.24 8.19 -2.97
C ILE A 153 -14.91 8.32 -4.35
N GLU A 154 -15.95 7.53 -4.63
CA GLU A 154 -16.69 7.55 -5.90
C GLU A 154 -17.13 8.95 -6.30
N LYS A 155 -17.64 9.70 -5.32
CA LYS A 155 -18.24 11.02 -5.52
C LYS A 155 -17.21 12.13 -5.64
N ASN A 156 -16.15 12.12 -4.82
CA ASN A 156 -15.33 13.31 -4.59
C ASN A 156 -13.86 13.16 -5.02
N ALA A 157 -13.35 11.93 -5.17
CA ALA A 157 -11.93 11.71 -5.47
C ALA A 157 -11.59 11.80 -6.95
N SER A 158 -10.28 11.87 -7.25
CA SER A 158 -9.77 11.66 -8.61
C SER A 158 -10.23 10.31 -9.16
N LYS A 159 -10.59 10.26 -10.45
CA LYS A 159 -10.94 8.99 -11.10
C LYS A 159 -9.77 8.02 -11.25
N ASP A 160 -8.55 8.52 -11.08
CA ASP A 160 -7.34 7.71 -11.03
C ASP A 160 -6.73 7.62 -9.61
N ILE A 161 -7.53 7.86 -8.56
CA ILE A 161 -7.09 7.71 -7.17
C ILE A 161 -6.46 6.34 -6.92
N LYS A 162 -5.38 6.27 -6.13
CA LYS A 162 -4.83 5.02 -5.60
C LYS A 162 -5.25 4.82 -4.15
N VAL A 163 -5.92 3.71 -3.87
CA VAL A 163 -6.55 3.43 -2.57
C VAL A 163 -5.82 2.27 -1.90
N LEU A 164 -5.20 2.54 -0.75
CA LEU A 164 -4.56 1.55 0.10
C LEU A 164 -5.38 1.34 1.38
N VAL A 165 -5.88 0.12 1.57
CA VAL A 165 -6.61 -0.28 2.78
C VAL A 165 -5.68 -0.93 3.79
N VAL A 166 -5.71 -0.41 5.02
CA VAL A 166 -4.90 -0.89 6.14
C VAL A 166 -5.78 -1.41 7.27
N GLY A 167 -6.95 -0.77 7.48
CA GLY A 167 -7.88 -1.16 8.52
C GLY A 167 -8.40 -2.60 8.35
N ASN A 168 -8.27 -3.42 9.40
CA ASN A 168 -8.57 -4.85 9.34
C ASN A 168 -10.08 -5.18 9.39
N PRO A 169 -10.53 -6.26 8.71
CA PRO A 169 -9.78 -7.17 7.83
C PRO A 169 -9.44 -6.54 6.47
N ALA A 170 -8.15 -6.26 6.20
CA ALA A 170 -7.75 -5.31 5.17
C ALA A 170 -8.15 -5.74 3.74
N ASN A 171 -7.92 -7.01 3.38
CA ASN A 171 -8.27 -7.56 2.06
C ASN A 171 -9.79 -7.46 1.80
N THR A 172 -10.60 -7.92 2.75
CA THR A 172 -12.07 -7.93 2.63
C THR A 172 -12.64 -6.51 2.65
N ASN A 173 -12.12 -5.64 3.50
CA ASN A 173 -12.49 -4.22 3.53
C ASN A 173 -12.14 -3.51 2.22
N CYS A 174 -11.00 -3.83 1.62
CA CYS A 174 -10.60 -3.35 0.30
C CYS A 174 -11.57 -3.80 -0.79
N LEU A 175 -11.96 -5.09 -0.76
CA LEU A 175 -12.94 -5.62 -1.71
C LEU A 175 -14.28 -4.88 -1.58
N VAL A 176 -14.81 -4.73 -0.37
CA VAL A 176 -16.05 -4.00 -0.08
C VAL A 176 -15.96 -2.56 -0.56
N CYS A 177 -14.90 -1.84 -0.18
CA CYS A 177 -14.69 -0.44 -0.58
C CYS A 177 -14.77 -0.27 -2.09
N SER A 178 -14.09 -1.16 -2.83
CA SER A 178 -14.08 -1.12 -4.29
C SER A 178 -15.46 -1.32 -4.93
N GLN A 179 -16.41 -2.00 -4.26
CA GLN A 179 -17.77 -2.19 -4.80
C GLN A 179 -18.61 -0.92 -4.73
N PHE A 180 -18.31 -0.04 -3.77
CA PHE A 180 -19.01 1.24 -3.60
C PHE A 180 -18.32 2.40 -4.35
N ALA A 181 -17.26 2.10 -5.11
CA ALA A 181 -16.59 3.03 -6.02
C ALA A 181 -16.43 2.42 -7.43
N PRO A 182 -17.53 2.10 -8.12
CA PRO A 182 -17.51 1.34 -9.37
C PRO A 182 -16.87 2.08 -10.54
N SER A 183 -16.77 3.42 -10.49
CA SER A 183 -16.09 4.18 -11.55
C SER A 183 -14.56 4.11 -11.45
N ILE A 184 -14.03 3.72 -10.29
CA ILE A 184 -12.59 3.61 -10.05
C ILE A 184 -12.11 2.22 -10.47
N PRO A 185 -11.05 2.11 -11.28
CA PRO A 185 -10.51 0.82 -11.70
C PRO A 185 -10.18 -0.08 -10.50
N LYS A 186 -10.58 -1.36 -10.52
CA LYS A 186 -10.29 -2.31 -9.42
C LYS A 186 -8.79 -2.44 -9.13
N LYS A 187 -7.93 -2.25 -10.15
CA LYS A 187 -6.46 -2.25 -10.00
C LYS A 187 -5.93 -1.12 -9.10
N ASN A 188 -6.74 -0.08 -8.88
CA ASN A 188 -6.40 1.06 -8.04
C ASN A 188 -6.75 0.84 -6.56
N PHE A 189 -7.26 -0.35 -6.18
CA PHE A 189 -7.50 -0.74 -4.79
C PHE A 189 -6.52 -1.82 -4.37
N SER A 190 -5.75 -1.56 -3.32
CA SER A 190 -4.87 -2.54 -2.69
C SER A 190 -5.08 -2.62 -1.19
N ALA A 191 -4.73 -3.76 -0.60
CA ALA A 191 -4.64 -3.94 0.84
C ALA A 191 -3.19 -4.12 1.28
N LEU A 192 -2.88 -3.69 2.51
CA LEU A 192 -1.52 -3.67 3.02
C LEU A 192 -1.06 -5.06 3.50
N THR A 193 -0.20 -5.71 2.71
CA THR A 193 0.64 -6.85 3.15
C THR A 193 2.12 -6.51 3.23
N ARG A 194 2.48 -5.24 2.95
CA ARG A 194 3.87 -4.78 2.90
C ARG A 194 4.57 -4.81 4.26
N LEU A 195 3.84 -4.64 5.36
CA LEU A 195 4.41 -4.80 6.70
C LEU A 195 4.89 -6.24 6.94
N ASP A 196 4.11 -7.23 6.52
CA ASP A 196 4.47 -8.63 6.66
C ASP A 196 5.65 -8.99 5.74
N HIS A 197 5.65 -8.46 4.52
CA HIS A 197 6.80 -8.57 3.61
C HIS A 197 8.08 -7.99 4.23
N ASN A 198 8.00 -6.79 4.82
CA ASN A 198 9.13 -6.14 5.48
C ASN A 198 9.61 -6.95 6.71
N ARG A 199 8.67 -7.52 7.50
CA ARG A 199 9.00 -8.41 8.62
C ARG A 199 9.71 -9.66 8.12
N ALA A 200 9.23 -10.28 7.05
CA ALA A 200 9.80 -11.48 6.45
C ALA A 200 11.24 -11.22 5.97
N ARG A 201 11.47 -10.17 5.17
CA ARG A 201 12.82 -9.74 4.77
C ARG A 201 13.74 -9.50 5.97
N GLY A 202 13.25 -8.80 6.99
CA GLY A 202 14.01 -8.54 8.21
C GLY A 202 14.39 -9.80 8.98
N GLN A 203 13.49 -10.77 9.12
CA GLN A 203 13.81 -12.02 9.82
C GLN A 203 14.78 -12.91 9.03
N ILE A 204 14.68 -12.93 7.69
CA ILE A 204 15.66 -13.64 6.86
C ILE A 204 17.05 -12.99 6.98
N ALA A 205 17.14 -11.67 6.90
CA ALA A 205 18.40 -10.95 7.05
C ALA A 205 19.07 -11.24 8.41
N LEU A 206 18.27 -11.18 9.49
CA LEU A 206 18.75 -11.51 10.85
C LEU A 206 19.21 -12.96 10.97
N LYS A 207 18.45 -13.91 10.41
CA LYS A 207 18.80 -15.34 10.46
C LYS A 207 20.09 -15.63 9.69
N ALA A 208 20.31 -14.96 8.57
CA ALA A 208 21.50 -15.12 7.74
C ALA A 208 22.71 -14.29 8.20
N GLY A 209 22.52 -13.30 9.09
CA GLY A 209 23.59 -12.42 9.55
C GLY A 209 24.06 -11.42 8.48
N VAL A 210 23.15 -10.97 7.62
CA VAL A 210 23.41 -10.09 6.46
C VAL A 210 22.65 -8.77 6.58
N GLN A 211 22.96 -7.80 5.72
CA GLN A 211 22.22 -6.54 5.66
C GLN A 211 20.83 -6.73 5.04
N LEU A 212 19.88 -5.86 5.40
CA LEU A 212 18.49 -5.97 4.94
C LEU A 212 18.36 -5.86 3.42
N ASN A 213 19.17 -5.00 2.80
CA ASN A 213 19.20 -4.77 1.35
C ASN A 213 19.84 -5.92 0.57
N GLU A 214 20.44 -6.91 1.24
CA GLU A 214 20.92 -8.13 0.57
C GLU A 214 19.81 -9.14 0.34
N VAL A 215 18.67 -9.02 1.06
CA VAL A 215 17.53 -9.93 0.95
C VAL A 215 16.51 -9.38 -0.03
N SER A 216 16.25 -10.12 -1.10
CA SER A 216 15.32 -9.73 -2.16
C SER A 216 14.34 -10.86 -2.48
N ASN A 217 13.20 -10.52 -3.10
CA ASN A 217 12.27 -11.49 -3.68
C ASN A 217 11.61 -12.49 -2.70
N VAL A 218 11.50 -12.10 -1.42
CA VAL A 218 10.56 -12.70 -0.47
C VAL A 218 9.14 -12.24 -0.80
N CYS A 219 8.17 -13.16 -0.77
CA CYS A 219 6.78 -12.86 -1.09
C CYS A 219 5.86 -13.14 0.12
N ILE A 220 4.73 -12.44 0.17
CA ILE A 220 3.61 -12.77 1.06
C ILE A 220 2.43 -13.08 0.16
N TRP A 221 1.90 -14.30 0.25
CA TRP A 221 0.72 -14.72 -0.48
C TRP A 221 -0.54 -14.65 0.40
N GLY A 222 -1.66 -14.23 -0.20
CA GLY A 222 -2.99 -14.36 0.40
C GLY A 222 -3.47 -13.20 1.26
N ASN A 223 -4.13 -13.56 2.36
CA ASN A 223 -4.80 -12.62 3.26
C ASN A 223 -3.81 -11.90 4.18
N HIS A 224 -4.10 -10.67 4.59
CA HIS A 224 -3.44 -10.05 5.74
C HIS A 224 -4.03 -10.60 7.05
N SER A 225 -3.69 -11.85 7.36
CA SER A 225 -4.21 -12.58 8.53
C SER A 225 -3.18 -13.58 9.05
N SER A 226 -3.60 -14.45 9.99
CA SER A 226 -2.80 -15.59 10.43
C SER A 226 -2.66 -16.70 9.38
N THR A 227 -3.45 -16.70 8.30
CA THR A 227 -3.32 -17.70 7.23
C THR A 227 -2.31 -17.30 6.16
N GLN A 228 -1.83 -16.06 6.17
CA GLN A 228 -0.84 -15.55 5.22
C GLN A 228 0.33 -16.51 5.03
N TYR A 229 0.88 -16.55 3.82
CA TYR A 229 2.03 -17.40 3.50
C TYR A 229 3.27 -16.55 3.16
N PRO A 230 4.22 -16.42 4.10
CA PRO A 230 5.55 -15.87 3.84
C PRO A 230 6.38 -16.90 3.06
N ASP A 231 6.63 -16.59 1.80
CA ASP A 231 7.32 -17.43 0.83
C ASP A 231 8.74 -16.89 0.56
N VAL A 232 9.69 -17.81 0.63
CA VAL A 232 11.13 -17.57 0.43
C VAL A 232 11.72 -18.44 -0.69
N CYS A 233 10.91 -19.29 -1.34
CA CYS A 233 11.36 -20.25 -2.36
C CYS A 233 12.00 -19.56 -3.57
N HIS A 234 11.58 -18.32 -3.85
CA HIS A 234 12.09 -17.49 -4.94
C HIS A 234 12.97 -16.33 -4.46
N GLY A 235 13.14 -16.19 -3.14
CA GLY A 235 13.94 -15.11 -2.58
C GLY A 235 15.43 -15.40 -2.65
N THR A 236 16.22 -14.32 -2.63
CA THR A 236 17.68 -14.39 -2.69
C THR A 236 18.33 -13.59 -1.56
N ILE A 237 19.57 -13.98 -1.22
CA ILE A 237 20.51 -13.25 -0.36
C ILE A 237 21.76 -12.99 -1.17
N GLY A 238 22.05 -11.73 -1.49
CA GLY A 238 23.19 -11.36 -2.34
C GLY A 238 23.20 -12.10 -3.69
N GLY A 239 22.02 -12.28 -4.30
CA GLY A 239 21.83 -12.99 -5.57
C GLY A 239 21.84 -14.52 -5.47
N LYS A 240 22.06 -15.12 -4.29
CA LYS A 240 22.00 -16.58 -4.09
C LYS A 240 20.65 -16.99 -3.50
N PRO A 241 20.05 -18.14 -3.89
CA PRO A 241 18.78 -18.57 -3.32
C PRO A 241 18.80 -18.66 -1.78
N ILE A 242 17.76 -18.15 -1.11
CA ILE A 242 17.66 -18.16 0.36
C ILE A 242 17.86 -19.59 0.91
N GLU A 243 17.22 -20.59 0.28
CA GLU A 243 17.32 -21.99 0.72
C GLU A 243 18.74 -22.56 0.60
N SER A 244 19.57 -22.02 -0.30
CA SER A 244 20.98 -22.42 -0.43
C SER A 244 21.85 -21.78 0.64
N VAL A 245 21.64 -20.48 0.91
CA VAL A 245 22.38 -19.75 1.95
C VAL A 245 22.02 -20.27 3.35
N LEU A 246 20.74 -20.58 3.57
CA LEU A 246 20.20 -21.10 4.82
C LEU A 246 19.95 -22.62 4.76
N ALA A 247 20.81 -23.37 4.07
CA ALA A 247 20.62 -24.81 3.86
C ALA A 247 20.53 -25.65 5.15
N LYS A 248 21.14 -25.17 6.25
CA LYS A 248 21.04 -25.80 7.59
C LYS A 248 19.74 -25.49 8.32
N GLU A 249 18.96 -24.53 7.82
CA GLU A 249 17.77 -23.96 8.47
C GLU A 249 16.49 -24.29 7.70
N LYS A 250 16.49 -25.32 6.83
CA LYS A 250 15.33 -25.70 6.00
C LYS A 250 14.05 -25.92 6.82
N ASN A 251 14.17 -26.56 7.98
CA ASN A 251 13.02 -26.79 8.86
C ASN A 251 12.50 -25.46 9.41
N TRP A 252 13.41 -24.56 9.83
CA TRP A 252 13.04 -23.23 10.30
C TRP A 252 12.30 -22.43 9.22
N LEU A 253 12.77 -22.45 7.96
CA LEU A 253 12.11 -21.77 6.83
C LEU A 253 10.67 -22.26 6.59
N LYS A 254 10.43 -23.59 6.70
CA LYS A 254 9.12 -24.20 6.40
C LYS A 254 8.13 -24.20 7.57
N SER A 255 8.56 -23.87 8.80
CA SER A 255 7.67 -23.89 9.97
C SER A 255 7.81 -22.64 10.85
N GLU A 256 8.89 -22.55 11.62
CA GLU A 256 9.10 -21.51 12.62
C GLU A 256 9.09 -20.10 12.03
N PHE A 257 9.71 -19.91 10.87
CA PHE A 257 9.71 -18.65 10.13
C PHE A 257 8.29 -18.20 9.79
N ILE A 258 7.47 -19.09 9.19
CA ILE A 258 6.09 -18.78 8.82
C ILE A 258 5.28 -18.37 10.06
N SER A 259 5.34 -19.17 11.13
CA SER A 259 4.64 -18.90 12.39
C SER A 259 5.11 -17.58 13.03
N MET A 260 6.41 -17.29 12.97
CA MET A 260 6.99 -16.05 13.49
C MET A 260 6.45 -14.82 12.78
N ILE A 261 6.30 -14.84 11.45
CA ILE A 261 5.72 -13.71 10.71
C ILE A 261 4.23 -13.56 11.04
N GLN A 262 3.48 -14.66 11.01
CA GLN A 262 2.05 -14.69 11.34
C GLN A 262 1.74 -14.13 12.75
N THR A 263 2.65 -14.32 13.70
CA THR A 263 2.49 -13.89 15.11
C THR A 263 3.29 -12.65 15.48
N ARG A 264 4.01 -12.02 14.54
CA ARG A 264 4.92 -10.90 14.84
C ARG A 264 4.22 -9.70 15.47
N GLY A 265 3.00 -9.41 15.03
CA GLY A 265 2.19 -8.34 15.63
C GLY A 265 1.91 -8.57 17.12
N ALA A 266 1.53 -9.80 17.48
CA ALA A 266 1.29 -10.20 18.86
C ALA A 266 2.57 -10.13 19.72
N ALA A 267 3.71 -10.56 19.17
CA ALA A 267 5.00 -10.45 19.84
C ALA A 267 5.36 -8.98 20.17
N ILE A 268 5.12 -8.04 19.24
CA ILE A 268 5.36 -6.61 19.47
C ILE A 268 4.41 -6.06 20.53
N ILE A 269 3.11 -6.41 20.47
CA ILE A 269 2.13 -5.99 21.48
C ILE A 269 2.55 -6.48 22.87
N ASN A 270 2.99 -7.75 22.98
CA ASN A 270 3.43 -8.29 24.25
C ASN A 270 4.65 -7.53 24.81
N ALA A 271 5.62 -7.19 23.96
CA ALA A 271 6.83 -6.50 24.36
C ALA A 271 6.60 -5.01 24.69
N ARG A 272 5.92 -4.27 23.81
CA ARG A 272 5.74 -2.81 23.93
C ARG A 272 4.50 -2.38 24.69
N LYS A 273 3.56 -3.31 24.93
CA LYS A 273 2.19 -3.01 25.41
C LYS A 273 1.42 -2.04 24.50
N ALA A 274 1.87 -1.90 23.26
CA ALA A 274 1.31 -1.03 22.23
C ALA A 274 1.42 -1.71 20.87
N SER A 275 0.55 -1.32 19.94
CA SER A 275 0.58 -1.84 18.57
C SER A 275 1.87 -1.44 17.84
N SER A 276 2.18 -2.15 16.76
CA SER A 276 3.34 -1.90 15.91
C SER A 276 3.16 -0.70 14.97
N ALA A 277 2.68 0.44 15.48
CA ALA A 277 2.31 1.60 14.68
C ALA A 277 3.45 2.15 13.81
N LEU A 278 4.66 2.28 14.37
CA LEU A 278 5.84 2.77 13.66
C LEU A 278 6.18 1.92 12.42
N SER A 279 6.24 0.60 12.58
CA SER A 279 6.57 -0.28 11.45
C SER A 279 5.41 -0.42 10.47
N ALA A 280 4.15 -0.33 10.93
CA ALA A 280 3.00 -0.25 10.05
C ALA A 280 3.03 1.01 9.17
N ALA A 281 3.31 2.19 9.75
CA ALA A 281 3.51 3.43 9.00
C ALA A 281 4.62 3.28 7.95
N ARG A 282 5.77 2.71 8.32
CA ARG A 282 6.84 2.44 7.34
C ARG A 282 6.39 1.47 6.23
N GLY A 283 5.62 0.44 6.56
CA GLY A 283 5.04 -0.48 5.57
C GLY A 283 4.10 0.22 4.59
N ILE A 284 3.28 1.15 5.07
CA ILE A 284 2.40 1.99 4.24
C ILE A 284 3.23 2.89 3.33
N THR A 285 4.21 3.60 3.89
CA THR A 285 5.12 4.46 3.14
C THR A 285 5.83 3.68 2.03
N ASN A 286 6.39 2.51 2.33
CA ASN A 286 7.06 1.69 1.31
C ASN A 286 6.10 1.16 0.25
N HIS A 287 4.88 0.77 0.63
CA HIS A 287 3.87 0.30 -0.32
C HIS A 287 3.52 1.41 -1.32
N MET A 288 3.19 2.60 -0.82
CA MET A 288 2.80 3.73 -1.66
C MET A 288 3.99 4.26 -2.48
N HIS A 289 5.18 4.31 -1.88
CA HIS A 289 6.40 4.69 -2.59
C HIS A 289 6.64 3.79 -3.79
N ASP A 290 6.65 2.47 -3.61
CA ASP A 290 6.94 1.61 -4.76
C ASP A 290 5.80 1.65 -5.78
N TRP A 291 4.55 1.77 -5.35
CA TRP A 291 3.42 1.90 -6.27
C TRP A 291 3.51 3.16 -7.15
N ILE A 292 3.89 4.30 -6.57
CA ILE A 292 3.95 5.60 -7.27
C ILE A 292 5.29 5.83 -7.96
N CYS A 293 6.41 5.49 -7.32
CA CYS A 293 7.75 5.76 -7.79
C CYS A 293 8.40 4.56 -8.51
N GLY A 294 7.81 3.38 -8.41
CA GLY A 294 8.33 2.13 -8.96
C GLY A 294 9.21 1.36 -7.98
N THR A 295 9.37 0.06 -8.20
CA THR A 295 10.33 -0.76 -7.45
C THR A 295 11.75 -0.35 -7.84
N SER A 296 12.59 -0.03 -6.85
CA SER A 296 13.88 0.62 -7.09
C SER A 296 14.93 -0.26 -7.79
N THR A 297 14.84 -1.58 -7.63
CA THR A 297 15.80 -2.53 -8.19
C THR A 297 15.15 -3.35 -9.31
N PRO A 298 15.68 -3.34 -10.55
CA PRO A 298 15.19 -4.20 -11.62
C PRO A 298 15.21 -5.68 -11.22
N GLY A 299 14.09 -6.37 -11.45
CA GLY A 299 13.92 -7.78 -11.09
C GLY A 299 13.56 -8.03 -9.62
N GLU A 300 13.48 -6.97 -8.79
CA GLU A 300 12.88 -7.08 -7.47
C GLU A 300 11.37 -6.88 -7.51
N TYR A 301 10.66 -7.71 -6.74
CA TYR A 301 9.22 -7.58 -6.52
C TYR A 301 8.89 -7.40 -5.03
N VAL A 302 7.71 -6.84 -4.80
CA VAL A 302 7.15 -6.58 -3.47
C VAL A 302 5.80 -7.27 -3.33
N SER A 303 5.31 -7.40 -2.09
CA SER A 303 3.98 -7.96 -1.85
C SER A 303 2.92 -6.85 -1.85
N MET A 304 1.89 -7.00 -2.69
CA MET A 304 0.69 -6.18 -2.67
C MET A 304 -0.55 -7.08 -2.74
N ALA A 305 -1.52 -6.84 -1.86
CA ALA A 305 -2.83 -7.46 -1.98
C ALA A 305 -3.69 -6.68 -2.96
N VAL A 306 -4.01 -7.31 -4.09
CA VAL A 306 -4.65 -6.68 -5.24
C VAL A 306 -5.80 -7.54 -5.75
N PHE A 307 -6.69 -6.95 -6.54
CA PHE A 307 -7.81 -7.67 -7.14
C PHE A 307 -7.34 -8.71 -8.16
N THR A 308 -7.83 -9.94 -8.05
CA THR A 308 -7.68 -10.97 -9.08
C THR A 308 -9.01 -11.25 -9.80
N ASP A 309 -8.96 -11.35 -11.11
CA ASP A 309 -10.03 -11.83 -11.97
C ASP A 309 -9.92 -13.34 -12.30
N GLY A 310 -8.95 -14.03 -11.69
CA GLY A 310 -8.63 -15.44 -11.93
C GLY A 310 -7.60 -15.68 -13.04
N THR A 311 -7.06 -14.61 -13.65
CA THR A 311 -6.01 -14.70 -14.69
C THR A 311 -4.60 -14.42 -14.15
N ASP A 312 -4.43 -14.51 -12.82
CA ASP A 312 -3.15 -14.25 -12.13
C ASP A 312 -2.04 -15.24 -12.51
N GLY A 313 -2.36 -16.42 -13.05
CA GLY A 313 -1.39 -17.46 -13.43
C GLY A 313 -0.99 -18.40 -12.30
N TYR A 314 -1.57 -18.23 -11.11
CA TYR A 314 -1.36 -19.07 -9.93
C TYR A 314 -2.58 -19.88 -9.52
N GLY A 315 -3.74 -19.60 -10.12
CA GLY A 315 -4.98 -20.36 -9.95
C GLY A 315 -5.77 -19.93 -8.72
N VAL A 316 -5.68 -18.66 -8.33
CA VAL A 316 -6.47 -18.07 -7.25
C VAL A 316 -7.88 -17.77 -7.75
N ASP A 317 -8.90 -18.09 -6.94
CA ASP A 317 -10.29 -17.82 -7.26
C ASP A 317 -10.53 -16.33 -7.56
N LYS A 318 -11.27 -16.06 -8.64
CA LYS A 318 -11.62 -14.70 -9.06
C LYS A 318 -12.42 -13.94 -8.00
N GLY A 319 -12.31 -12.62 -8.03
CA GLY A 319 -13.12 -11.73 -7.19
C GLY A 319 -12.62 -11.66 -5.74
N LEU A 320 -11.32 -11.83 -5.53
CA LEU A 320 -10.65 -11.68 -4.25
C LEU A 320 -9.63 -10.54 -4.31
N ILE A 321 -9.38 -9.91 -3.15
CA ILE A 321 -8.18 -9.11 -2.93
C ILE A 321 -7.16 -10.05 -2.30
N TYR A 322 -6.12 -10.43 -3.05
CA TYR A 322 -5.16 -11.47 -2.66
C TYR A 322 -3.74 -10.92 -2.82
N SER A 323 -2.86 -11.20 -1.86
CA SER A 323 -1.45 -10.78 -1.91
C SER A 323 -0.65 -11.59 -2.91
N PHE A 324 -0.01 -10.89 -3.84
CA PHE A 324 0.84 -11.46 -4.88
C PHE A 324 2.23 -10.80 -4.84
N PRO A 325 3.25 -11.46 -5.42
CA PRO A 325 4.46 -10.76 -5.82
C PRO A 325 4.14 -9.86 -7.01
N VAL A 326 4.46 -8.57 -6.89
CA VAL A 326 4.22 -7.59 -7.96
C VAL A 326 5.48 -6.75 -8.21
N THR A 327 5.68 -6.37 -9.45
CA THR A 327 6.61 -5.30 -9.85
C THR A 327 5.80 -4.01 -10.04
N CYS A 328 6.31 -2.91 -9.50
CA CYS A 328 5.69 -1.60 -9.69
C CYS A 328 6.52 -0.82 -10.72
N LYS A 329 5.86 -0.36 -11.78
CA LYS A 329 6.49 0.42 -12.87
C LYS A 329 6.57 1.92 -12.56
N GLY A 330 5.96 2.35 -11.46
CA GLY A 330 5.74 3.75 -11.12
C GLY A 330 4.47 4.30 -11.78
N ASN A 331 4.14 5.54 -11.45
CA ASN A 331 2.92 6.24 -11.84
C ASN A 331 1.63 5.46 -11.51
N GLY A 332 1.66 4.64 -10.47
CA GLY A 332 0.50 3.86 -10.06
C GLY A 332 0.27 2.57 -10.85
N GLU A 333 1.20 2.18 -11.72
CA GLU A 333 1.10 0.94 -12.48
C GLU A 333 1.91 -0.18 -11.82
N TRP A 334 1.29 -1.36 -11.74
CA TRP A 334 1.90 -2.58 -11.22
C TRP A 334 1.48 -3.78 -12.06
N GLU A 335 2.27 -4.85 -11.98
CA GLU A 335 1.93 -6.14 -12.60
C GLU A 335 2.27 -7.28 -11.65
N ILE A 336 1.41 -8.31 -11.63
CA ILE A 336 1.71 -9.56 -10.93
C ILE A 336 2.86 -10.24 -11.65
N VAL A 337 3.91 -10.59 -10.91
CA VAL A 337 5.03 -11.40 -11.42
C VAL A 337 4.47 -12.74 -11.86
N LYS A 338 4.79 -13.19 -13.08
CA LYS A 338 4.28 -14.45 -13.67
C LYS A 338 5.37 -15.52 -13.69
N GLY A 339 4.95 -16.78 -13.75
CA GLY A 339 5.83 -17.91 -14.06
C GLY A 339 6.71 -18.39 -12.89
N LEU A 340 6.43 -17.98 -11.65
CA LEU A 340 7.10 -18.54 -10.47
C LEU A 340 6.67 -20.00 -10.26
N PRO A 341 7.61 -20.97 -10.17
CA PRO A 341 7.25 -22.37 -9.90
C PRO A 341 6.68 -22.56 -8.49
N ILE A 342 5.46 -23.08 -8.39
CA ILE A 342 4.80 -23.33 -7.09
C ILE A 342 4.85 -24.82 -6.76
N ASP A 343 5.57 -25.19 -5.70
CA ASP A 343 5.62 -26.56 -5.17
C ASP A 343 4.34 -26.93 -4.39
N ASP A 344 4.19 -28.21 -4.04
CA ASP A 344 2.98 -28.72 -3.37
C ASP A 344 2.75 -28.08 -1.99
N PHE A 345 3.83 -27.80 -1.25
CA PHE A 345 3.77 -27.15 0.05
C PHE A 345 3.24 -25.71 -0.07
N SER A 346 3.81 -24.95 -1.00
CA SER A 346 3.40 -23.58 -1.31
C SER A 346 1.96 -23.54 -1.78
N ARG A 347 1.57 -24.45 -2.69
CA ARG A 347 0.20 -24.57 -3.19
C ARG A 347 -0.80 -24.84 -2.07
N GLN A 348 -0.47 -25.73 -1.13
CA GLN A 348 -1.32 -26.00 0.02
C GLN A 348 -1.51 -24.76 0.91
N LYS A 349 -0.43 -24.01 1.18
CA LYS A 349 -0.49 -22.77 1.97
C LYS A 349 -1.29 -21.67 1.26
N MET A 350 -1.07 -21.50 -0.04
CA MET A 350 -1.81 -20.56 -0.88
C MET A 350 -3.31 -20.85 -0.90
N LYS A 351 -3.70 -22.14 -1.01
CA LYS A 351 -5.12 -22.52 -1.01
C LYS A 351 -5.80 -22.32 0.34
N ALA A 352 -5.08 -22.55 1.45
CA ALA A 352 -5.62 -22.33 2.79
C ALA A 352 -5.97 -20.86 3.05
N THR A 353 -5.10 -19.93 2.64
CA THR A 353 -5.37 -18.49 2.79
C THR A 353 -6.39 -17.95 1.79
N GLU A 354 -6.44 -18.53 0.60
CA GLU A 354 -7.50 -18.27 -0.38
C GLU A 354 -8.88 -18.68 0.15
N GLN A 355 -8.98 -19.87 0.77
CA GLN A 355 -10.22 -20.36 1.35
C GLN A 355 -10.74 -19.40 2.44
N GLU A 356 -9.87 -18.91 3.32
CA GLU A 356 -10.26 -17.92 4.32
C GLU A 356 -10.82 -16.64 3.66
N LEU A 357 -10.18 -16.14 2.59
CA LEU A 357 -10.68 -14.97 1.86
C LEU A 357 -12.03 -15.22 1.21
N ALA A 358 -12.26 -16.41 0.65
CA ALA A 358 -13.55 -16.78 0.07
C ALA A 358 -14.67 -16.84 1.14
N GLU A 359 -14.36 -17.38 2.32
CA GLU A 359 -15.26 -17.39 3.47
C GLU A 359 -15.57 -15.96 3.95
N GLU A 360 -14.56 -15.10 4.06
CA GLU A 360 -14.75 -13.69 4.43
C GLU A 360 -15.58 -12.92 3.41
N ARG A 361 -15.34 -13.11 2.11
CA ARG A 361 -16.14 -12.50 1.04
C ARG A 361 -17.61 -12.89 1.17
N THR A 362 -17.86 -14.17 1.43
CA THR A 362 -19.22 -14.70 1.62
C THR A 362 -19.89 -14.09 2.84
N LEU A 363 -19.18 -14.04 3.98
CA LEU A 363 -19.66 -13.38 5.20
C LEU A 363 -19.91 -11.89 5.01
N ALA A 364 -19.08 -11.24 4.19
CA ALA A 364 -19.22 -9.83 3.86
C ALA A 364 -20.35 -9.54 2.85
N ARG A 365 -21.02 -10.59 2.33
CA ARG A 365 -22.15 -10.50 1.39
C ARG A 365 -21.83 -9.64 0.16
N VAL A 366 -20.57 -9.67 -0.30
CA VAL A 366 -20.07 -8.81 -1.37
C VAL A 366 -20.88 -8.98 -2.66
N GLU A 367 -21.36 -10.20 -2.93
CA GLU A 367 -22.17 -10.54 -4.11
C GLU A 367 -23.49 -9.78 -4.15
N GLU A 368 -24.05 -9.39 -2.99
CA GLU A 368 -25.29 -8.60 -2.93
C GLU A 368 -25.09 -7.13 -3.33
N PHE A 369 -23.84 -6.66 -3.37
CA PHE A 369 -23.51 -5.30 -3.80
C PHE A 369 -23.19 -5.20 -5.29
N LEU A 370 -23.00 -6.35 -5.97
CA LEU A 370 -22.81 -6.37 -7.41
C LEU A 370 -24.13 -6.00 -8.09
N GLN A 371 -24.22 -4.76 -8.58
CA GLN A 371 -25.29 -4.38 -9.51
C GLN A 371 -25.22 -5.33 -10.72
N PRO A 372 -26.32 -5.95 -11.16
CA PRO A 372 -26.32 -6.78 -12.35
C PRO A 372 -25.82 -5.94 -13.53
N VAL A 373 -24.77 -6.43 -14.21
CA VAL A 373 -24.26 -5.82 -15.42
C VAL A 373 -25.35 -5.92 -16.48
N GLY A 374 -26.06 -4.81 -16.70
CA GLY A 374 -27.07 -4.68 -17.75
C GLY A 374 -28.51 -4.92 -17.29
N SER A 375 -29.16 -3.88 -16.77
CA SER A 375 -30.56 -3.63 -17.15
C SER A 375 -30.71 -2.15 -17.50
N LYS A 376 -31.26 -1.94 -18.70
CA LYS A 376 -31.32 -0.66 -19.38
C LYS A 376 -32.17 0.35 -18.61
N SER A 377 -31.76 1.61 -18.74
CA SER A 377 -32.58 2.81 -18.56
C SER A 377 -34.02 2.65 -19.06
N GLY A 378 -34.98 3.02 -18.22
CA GLY A 378 -36.18 3.75 -18.61
C GLY A 378 -37.23 3.04 -19.47
N ARG A 379 -38.35 2.71 -18.84
CA ARG A 379 -39.69 3.17 -19.26
C ARG A 379 -40.65 2.98 -18.08
N MET A 380 -40.94 4.08 -17.39
CA MET A 380 -42.24 4.19 -16.70
C MET A 380 -43.30 4.14 -17.79
N ASN A 381 -43.97 3.01 -17.93
CA ASN A 381 -45.29 2.99 -18.55
C ASN A 381 -46.26 3.56 -17.51
N MET A 382 -46.56 4.85 -17.63
CA MET A 382 -47.91 5.30 -17.30
C MET A 382 -48.82 4.72 -18.36
N ASN A 383 -49.76 3.86 -17.94
CA ASN A 383 -51.05 3.73 -18.61
C ASN A 383 -52.05 2.97 -17.74
N VAL A 384 -53.14 3.70 -17.46
CA VAL A 384 -54.49 3.34 -16.98
C VAL A 384 -54.62 2.87 -15.53
#